data_AF-A0A1F3B378-F1
#
_entry.id   AF-A0A1F3B378-F1
#
_cell.length_a   1.000
_cell.length_b   1.000
_cell.length_c   1.000
_cell.angle_alpha   90.00
_cell.angle_beta   90.00
_cell.angle_gamma   90.00
#
_symmetry.space_group_name_H-M   'P 1'
#
loop_
_entity.id
_entity.type
_entity.pdbx_description
1 polymer ?
#
loop_
_entity_poly.entity_id
_entity_poly.type
_entity_poly.pdbx_seq_one_letter_code
_entity_poly.pdbx_strand_id
1 'polypeptide(L)'
;MGKSLDYIVFSVVVYFVAKASIRDKQHLMTALKCLVVIGFISAAALVAEAHTGRAWYSVIFRTEIPLTWQDIGEGRGQGLWHIPHVTQVFCAMTAFLAFHLAGWTQSTRAKVFYYAAMVVMVLAVYYAYSRTGYIALVMLFLVMPFLVRGNRARYLALTAGAVLVLALSMPLLFRSKELRDTMTRQTVSIRVKINESNINVIKHHPWFGVGYGKVPEAFYKYVANLEHRMTIRTSRLGLARPNNPHNWHLQVLGEEGLVGGALYYGAILGFIIYMFGLRRRLPEKGAFGADLVTTIIVSTAANLIVLNFYGGPKIPYPVWMFWMVFGLMVRLGELTAQEQEQPVIANVLLQHRAEPVAVA
;
A
#
# COMPACT_ATOMS: atom_id res chain seq x y z
N MET A 1 26.75 8.43 5.63
CA MET A 1 25.62 8.96 6.41
C MET A 1 24.52 9.61 5.55
N GLY A 2 24.74 9.88 4.24
CA GLY A 2 23.80 10.67 3.42
C GLY A 2 22.60 9.98 2.78
N LYS A 3 22.44 8.64 2.81
CA LYS A 3 21.32 7.95 2.12
C LYS A 3 20.13 7.61 3.02
N SER A 4 20.30 7.71 4.35
CA SER A 4 19.31 7.28 5.33
C SER A 4 18.33 8.38 5.72
N LEU A 5 18.83 9.61 5.85
CA LEU A 5 18.01 10.77 6.24
C LEU A 5 16.91 11.06 5.22
N ASP A 6 17.19 10.78 3.95
CA ASP A 6 16.27 11.00 2.83
C ASP A 6 14.93 10.29 3.01
N TYR A 7 14.88 9.12 3.64
CA TYR A 7 13.65 8.33 3.69
C TYR A 7 12.59 8.88 4.64
N ILE A 8 13.01 9.29 5.85
CA ILE A 8 12.14 9.93 6.83
C ILE A 8 11.77 11.33 6.35
N VAL A 9 12.77 12.12 5.93
CA VAL A 9 12.55 13.48 5.44
C VAL A 9 11.61 13.47 4.25
N PHE A 10 11.82 12.59 3.26
CA PHE A 10 10.95 12.54 2.08
C PHE A 10 9.55 12.04 2.43
N SER A 11 9.40 11.12 3.37
CA SER A 11 8.08 10.69 3.85
C SER A 11 7.28 11.83 4.49
N VAL A 12 7.95 12.64 5.33
CA VAL A 12 7.38 13.83 5.95
C VAL A 12 7.05 14.90 4.89
N VAL A 13 7.96 15.13 3.94
CA VAL A 13 7.74 16.07 2.83
C VAL A 13 6.54 15.63 1.99
N VAL A 14 6.46 14.35 1.60
CA VAL A 14 5.33 13.80 0.83
C VAL A 14 4.01 13.98 1.57
N TYR A 15 3.98 13.74 2.88
CA TYR A 15 2.79 13.99 3.70
C TYR A 15 2.36 15.46 3.63
N PHE A 16 3.27 16.40 3.90
CA PHE A 16 2.94 17.83 3.94
C PHE A 16 2.59 18.39 2.56
N VAL A 17 3.30 17.96 1.51
CA VAL A 17 3.00 18.35 0.12
C VAL A 17 1.62 17.82 -0.29
N ALA A 18 1.32 16.55 -0.01
CA ALA A 18 0.02 15.96 -0.31
C ALA A 18 -1.11 16.70 0.41
N LYS A 19 -0.94 17.00 1.70
CA LYS A 19 -1.91 17.77 2.49
C LYS A 19 -2.09 19.19 1.94
N ALA A 20 -1.01 19.92 1.71
CA ALA A 20 -1.03 21.33 1.28
C ALA A 20 -1.55 21.54 -0.15
N SER A 21 -1.43 20.53 -1.01
CA SER A 21 -1.89 20.60 -2.41
C SER A 21 -3.43 20.56 -2.55
N ILE A 22 -4.13 20.10 -1.51
CA ILE A 22 -5.59 19.93 -1.54
C ILE A 22 -6.26 21.15 -0.88
N ARG A 23 -6.84 22.03 -1.70
CA ARG A 23 -7.49 23.26 -1.21
C ARG A 23 -8.95 23.03 -0.84
N ASP A 24 -9.63 22.17 -1.59
CA ASP A 24 -11.04 21.84 -1.47
C ASP A 24 -11.30 20.35 -1.77
N LYS A 25 -12.57 19.94 -1.67
CA LYS A 25 -13.00 18.56 -1.96
C LYS A 25 -12.83 18.18 -3.43
N GLN A 26 -12.88 19.12 -4.36
CA GLN A 26 -12.69 18.82 -5.79
C GLN A 26 -11.23 18.45 -6.07
N HIS A 27 -10.27 19.16 -5.47
CA HIS A 27 -8.85 18.78 -5.51
C HIS A 27 -8.64 17.38 -4.94
N LEU A 28 -9.28 17.06 -3.79
CA LEU A 28 -9.20 15.74 -3.19
C LEU A 28 -9.76 14.65 -4.12
N MET A 29 -10.92 14.91 -4.74
CA MET A 29 -11.52 14.00 -5.73
C MET A 29 -10.53 13.75 -6.88
N THR A 30 -9.92 14.80 -7.42
CA THR A 30 -8.93 14.70 -8.49
C THR A 30 -7.75 13.83 -8.06
N ALA A 31 -7.21 14.03 -6.86
CA ALA A 31 -6.13 13.21 -6.33
C ALA A 31 -6.52 11.72 -6.21
N LEU A 32 -7.71 11.41 -5.71
CA LEU A 32 -8.21 10.03 -5.65
C LEU A 32 -8.39 9.40 -7.03
N LYS A 33 -8.87 10.17 -8.01
CA LYS A 33 -8.97 9.72 -9.41
C LYS A 33 -7.59 9.45 -10.01
N CYS A 34 -6.62 10.33 -9.78
CA CYS A 34 -5.23 10.14 -10.20
C CYS A 34 -4.65 8.85 -9.60
N LEU A 35 -4.91 8.56 -8.32
CA LEU A 35 -4.48 7.29 -7.70
C LEU A 35 -5.04 6.07 -8.43
N VAL A 36 -6.33 6.09 -8.80
CA VAL A 36 -6.94 5.00 -9.58
C VAL A 36 -6.33 4.88 -10.97
N VAL A 37 -6.06 6.00 -11.65
CA VAL A 37 -5.41 5.98 -12.97
C VAL A 37 -3.99 5.42 -12.88
N ILE A 38 -3.19 5.85 -11.90
CA ILE A 38 -1.84 5.32 -11.68
C ILE A 38 -1.91 3.82 -11.33
N GLY A 39 -2.91 3.40 -10.54
CA GLY A 39 -3.17 1.99 -10.23
C GLY A 39 -3.48 1.17 -11.48
N PHE A 40 -4.35 1.69 -12.36
CA PHE A 40 -4.68 1.07 -13.63
C PHE A 40 -3.47 0.95 -14.56
N ILE A 41 -2.66 2.01 -14.72
CA ILE A 41 -1.45 1.98 -15.55
C ILE A 41 -0.44 0.98 -14.97
N SER A 42 -0.27 0.96 -13.64
CA SER A 42 0.59 -0.01 -12.95
C SER A 42 0.16 -1.45 -13.21
N ALA A 43 -1.14 -1.71 -13.15
CA ALA A 43 -1.73 -3.01 -13.40
C ALA A 43 -1.58 -3.45 -14.86
N ALA A 44 -1.89 -2.56 -15.80
CA ALA A 44 -1.76 -2.83 -17.23
C ALA A 44 -0.30 -3.12 -17.61
N ALA A 45 0.64 -2.32 -17.11
CA ALA A 45 2.07 -2.57 -17.29
C ALA A 45 2.47 -3.94 -16.74
N LEU A 46 2.04 -4.29 -15.52
CA LEU A 46 2.34 -5.57 -14.91
C LEU A 46 1.79 -6.75 -15.73
N VAL A 47 0.53 -6.68 -16.15
CA VAL A 47 -0.10 -7.73 -16.97
C VAL A 47 0.61 -7.86 -18.32
N ALA A 48 0.98 -6.74 -18.96
CA ALA A 48 1.73 -6.76 -20.20
C ALA A 48 3.13 -7.40 -20.02
N GLU A 49 3.84 -7.07 -18.95
CA GLU A 49 5.13 -7.69 -18.62
C GLU A 49 5.01 -9.20 -18.41
N ALA A 50 3.95 -9.64 -17.71
CA ALA A 50 3.69 -11.05 -17.45
C ALA A 50 3.50 -11.87 -18.74
N HIS A 51 2.87 -11.29 -19.77
CA HIS A 51 2.61 -11.99 -21.04
C HIS A 51 3.74 -11.84 -22.06
N THR A 52 4.40 -10.68 -22.10
CA THR A 52 5.44 -10.40 -23.09
C THR A 52 6.83 -10.83 -22.65
N GLY A 53 7.04 -11.05 -21.35
CA GLY A 53 8.36 -11.25 -20.75
C GLY A 53 9.27 -10.02 -20.86
N ARG A 54 8.72 -8.86 -21.25
CA ARG A 54 9.45 -7.61 -21.51
C ARG A 54 8.97 -6.52 -20.57
N ALA A 55 9.93 -5.77 -20.02
CA ALA A 55 9.65 -4.62 -19.19
C ALA A 55 8.80 -3.57 -19.92
N TRP A 56 7.86 -2.92 -19.24
CA TRP A 56 7.03 -1.89 -19.91
C TRP A 56 7.86 -0.75 -20.51
N TYR A 57 8.97 -0.39 -19.88
CA TYR A 57 9.91 0.64 -20.33
C TYR A 57 10.82 0.18 -21.47
N SER A 58 10.98 -1.13 -21.73
CA SER A 58 11.72 -1.59 -22.92
C SER A 58 11.01 -1.18 -24.20
N VAL A 59 9.68 -1.10 -24.18
CA VAL A 59 8.86 -0.59 -25.29
C VAL A 59 9.12 0.90 -25.51
N ILE A 60 9.19 1.68 -24.42
CA ILE A 60 9.36 3.13 -24.47
C ILE A 60 10.75 3.52 -24.94
N PHE A 61 11.78 2.94 -24.33
CA PHE A 61 13.17 3.30 -24.64
C PHE A 61 13.75 2.53 -25.83
N ARG A 62 12.99 1.58 -26.40
CA ARG A 62 13.45 0.68 -27.47
C ARG A 62 14.76 -0.04 -27.13
N THR A 63 15.02 -0.22 -25.85
CA THR A 63 16.19 -0.93 -25.32
C THR A 63 15.72 -2.14 -24.56
N GLU A 64 16.32 -3.30 -24.80
CA GLU A 64 16.08 -4.49 -23.99
C GLU A 64 16.65 -4.26 -22.60
N ILE A 65 15.80 -3.75 -21.71
CA ILE A 65 16.15 -3.67 -20.30
C ILE A 65 15.60 -4.94 -19.68
N PRO A 66 16.49 -5.89 -19.30
CA PRO A 66 16.06 -7.15 -18.76
C PRO A 66 15.34 -6.88 -17.44
N LEU A 67 14.24 -7.58 -17.26
CA LEU A 67 13.51 -7.52 -16.01
C LEU A 67 14.42 -8.05 -14.88
N THR A 68 14.68 -7.20 -13.89
CA THR A 68 15.79 -7.32 -12.92
C THR A 68 15.68 -8.48 -11.92
N TRP A 69 14.60 -9.26 -11.97
CA TRP A 69 14.30 -10.34 -11.05
C TRP A 69 14.31 -11.69 -11.77
N GLN A 70 14.97 -12.67 -11.15
CA GLN A 70 15.25 -14.02 -11.70
C GLN A 70 14.00 -14.85 -12.06
N ASP A 71 12.78 -14.36 -11.75
CA ASP A 71 11.52 -15.09 -11.94
C ASP A 71 10.80 -14.79 -13.27
N ILE A 72 11.40 -14.02 -14.18
CA ILE A 72 10.64 -13.38 -15.26
C ILE A 72 10.71 -14.09 -16.61
N GLY A 73 11.54 -15.14 -16.68
CA GLY A 73 11.32 -16.21 -17.66
C GLY A 73 10.11 -17.10 -17.34
N GLU A 74 9.46 -16.94 -16.17
CA GLU A 74 8.32 -17.73 -15.71
C GLU A 74 6.98 -16.95 -15.74
N GLY A 75 6.93 -15.77 -16.39
CA GLY A 75 5.69 -15.01 -16.61
C GLY A 75 5.26 -14.06 -15.48
N ARG A 76 6.18 -13.64 -14.60
CA ARG A 76 5.88 -12.72 -13.48
C ARG A 76 6.07 -11.24 -13.86
N GLY A 77 5.01 -10.45 -13.80
CA GLY A 77 5.10 -8.99 -14.00
C GLY A 77 5.56 -8.22 -12.74
N GLN A 78 6.21 -7.06 -12.91
CA GLN A 78 6.63 -6.17 -11.81
C GLN A 78 5.82 -4.87 -11.76
N GLY A 79 5.32 -4.38 -12.89
CA GLY A 79 4.62 -3.10 -13.05
C GLY A 79 5.53 -1.87 -12.89
N LEU A 80 4.93 -0.68 -12.76
CA LEU A 80 5.64 0.60 -12.72
C LEU A 80 6.69 0.70 -11.59
N TRP A 81 6.51 -0.04 -10.50
CA TRP A 81 7.35 0.06 -9.32
C TRP A 81 8.57 -0.87 -9.32
N HIS A 82 8.72 -1.71 -10.37
CA HIS A 82 9.78 -2.73 -10.47
C HIS A 82 9.87 -3.69 -9.28
N ILE A 83 8.79 -3.74 -8.49
CA ILE A 83 8.66 -4.58 -7.32
C ILE A 83 7.23 -5.12 -7.32
N PRO A 84 7.04 -6.41 -7.65
CA PRO A 84 5.71 -6.99 -7.77
C PRO A 84 4.88 -6.82 -6.49
N HIS A 85 5.50 -6.99 -5.32
CA HIS A 85 4.82 -6.85 -4.02
C HIS A 85 4.21 -5.46 -3.81
N VAL A 86 4.96 -4.41 -4.18
CA VAL A 86 4.51 -3.01 -4.04
C VAL A 86 3.38 -2.74 -5.02
N THR A 87 3.57 -3.15 -6.28
CA THR A 87 2.54 -3.00 -7.30
C THR A 87 1.25 -3.71 -6.91
N GLN A 88 1.33 -4.94 -6.39
CA GLN A 88 0.14 -5.69 -5.97
C GLN A 88 -0.63 -4.99 -4.85
N VAL A 89 0.04 -4.52 -3.80
CA VAL A 89 -0.65 -3.85 -2.68
C VAL A 89 -1.26 -2.54 -3.15
N PHE A 90 -0.52 -1.78 -3.96
CA PHE A 90 -1.04 -0.56 -4.54
C PHE A 90 -2.27 -0.84 -5.40
N CYS A 91 -2.21 -1.83 -6.29
CA CYS A 91 -3.33 -2.25 -7.14
C CYS A 91 -4.53 -2.73 -6.31
N ALA A 92 -4.32 -3.49 -5.23
CA ALA A 92 -5.39 -3.95 -4.36
C ALA A 92 -6.10 -2.76 -3.68
N MET A 93 -5.34 -1.80 -3.15
CA MET A 93 -5.89 -0.57 -2.58
C MET A 93 -6.66 0.25 -3.62
N THR A 94 -6.06 0.51 -4.79
CA THR A 94 -6.68 1.34 -5.82
C THR A 94 -7.84 0.65 -6.52
N ALA A 95 -7.91 -0.68 -6.53
CA ALA A 95 -9.07 -1.43 -6.99
C ALA A 95 -10.30 -1.17 -6.11
N PHE A 96 -10.14 -1.22 -4.79
CA PHE A 96 -11.23 -0.89 -3.85
C PHE A 96 -11.58 0.60 -3.88
N LEU A 97 -10.60 1.48 -4.08
CA LEU A 97 -10.87 2.90 -4.31
C LEU A 97 -11.66 3.12 -5.62
N ALA A 98 -11.32 2.42 -6.71
CA ALA A 98 -12.06 2.48 -7.97
C ALA A 98 -13.50 2.00 -7.78
N PHE A 99 -13.71 0.88 -7.08
CA PHE A 99 -15.04 0.38 -6.73
C PHE A 99 -15.87 1.41 -5.94
N HIS A 100 -15.25 2.06 -4.95
CA HIS A 100 -15.87 3.13 -4.18
C HIS A 100 -16.29 4.30 -5.08
N LEU A 101 -15.38 4.82 -5.92
CA LEU A 101 -15.66 5.93 -6.83
C LEU A 101 -16.70 5.58 -7.91
N ALA A 102 -16.73 4.34 -8.41
CA ALA A 102 -17.76 3.83 -9.32
C ALA A 102 -19.17 3.95 -8.72
N GLY A 103 -19.26 3.90 -7.39
CA GLY A 103 -20.50 4.04 -6.65
C GLY A 103 -21.07 5.45 -6.55
N TRP A 104 -20.23 6.46 -6.75
CA TRP A 104 -20.58 7.85 -6.51
C TRP A 104 -20.49 8.72 -7.75
N THR A 105 -19.92 8.20 -8.84
CA THR A 105 -19.93 8.90 -10.13
C THR A 105 -21.29 8.78 -10.82
N GLN A 106 -21.79 9.90 -11.36
CA GLN A 106 -23.00 9.94 -12.17
C GLN A 106 -22.74 9.58 -13.65
N SER A 107 -21.49 9.75 -14.11
CA SER A 107 -21.13 9.44 -15.49
C SER A 107 -20.99 7.93 -15.71
N THR A 108 -21.83 7.37 -16.60
CA THR A 108 -21.77 5.95 -16.99
C THR A 108 -20.41 5.57 -17.56
N ARG A 109 -19.79 6.43 -18.39
CA ARG A 109 -18.44 6.18 -18.94
C ARG A 109 -17.39 6.06 -17.83
N ALA A 110 -17.43 6.96 -16.85
CA ALA A 110 -16.52 6.90 -15.70
C ALA A 110 -16.77 5.65 -14.84
N LYS A 111 -18.04 5.26 -14.66
CA LYS A 111 -18.41 4.04 -13.92
C LYS A 111 -17.86 2.78 -14.60
N VAL A 112 -18.03 2.66 -15.92
CA VAL A 112 -17.45 1.57 -16.72
C VAL A 112 -15.94 1.56 -16.59
N PHE A 113 -15.29 2.71 -16.72
CA PHE A 113 -13.84 2.82 -16.52
C PHE A 113 -13.40 2.31 -15.15
N TYR A 114 -14.05 2.74 -14.07
CA TYR A 114 -13.66 2.31 -12.72
C TYR A 114 -13.84 0.81 -12.48
N TYR A 115 -14.93 0.21 -12.97
CA TYR A 115 -15.11 -1.24 -12.86
C TYR A 115 -14.11 -2.01 -13.73
N ALA A 116 -13.85 -1.57 -14.95
CA ALA A 116 -12.82 -2.17 -15.80
C ALA A 116 -11.42 -2.05 -15.17
N ALA A 117 -11.10 -0.88 -14.61
CA ALA A 117 -9.84 -0.63 -13.91
C ALA A 117 -9.70 -1.55 -12.68
N MET A 118 -10.77 -1.73 -11.90
CA MET A 118 -10.79 -2.68 -10.78
C MET A 118 -10.46 -4.10 -11.24
N VAL A 119 -11.09 -4.58 -12.32
CA VAL A 119 -10.82 -5.93 -12.86
C VAL A 119 -9.36 -6.07 -13.28
N VAL A 120 -8.82 -5.11 -14.04
CA VAL A 120 -7.41 -5.14 -14.49
C VAL A 120 -6.45 -5.10 -13.30
N MET A 121 -6.74 -4.31 -12.27
CA MET A 121 -5.93 -4.25 -11.04
C MET A 121 -5.97 -5.57 -10.26
N VAL A 122 -7.12 -6.25 -10.17
CA VAL A 122 -7.23 -7.58 -9.55
C VAL A 122 -6.46 -8.63 -10.36
N LEU A 123 -6.54 -8.59 -11.70
CA LEU A 123 -5.75 -9.46 -12.57
C LEU A 123 -4.24 -9.22 -12.42
N ALA A 124 -3.81 -7.96 -12.29
CA ALA A 124 -2.41 -7.67 -12.00
C ALA A 124 -1.95 -8.24 -10.66
N VAL A 125 -2.83 -8.29 -9.65
CA VAL A 125 -2.51 -8.98 -8.39
C VAL A 125 -2.23 -10.47 -8.66
N TYR A 126 -3.03 -11.12 -9.50
CA TYR A 126 -2.83 -12.51 -9.95
C TYR A 126 -1.47 -12.71 -10.64
N TYR A 127 -1.20 -11.97 -11.72
CA TYR A 127 -0.01 -12.12 -12.58
C TYR A 127 1.32 -11.70 -11.94
N ALA A 128 1.26 -11.06 -10.77
CA ALA A 128 2.45 -10.72 -10.01
C ALA A 128 3.02 -11.91 -9.21
N TYR A 129 2.33 -13.07 -9.21
CA TYR A 129 2.74 -14.34 -8.57
C TYR A 129 3.37 -14.16 -7.19
N SER A 130 2.70 -13.39 -6.34
CA SER A 130 3.17 -13.13 -4.99
C SER A 130 2.06 -13.28 -3.97
N ARG A 131 2.34 -14.14 -2.98
CA ARG A 131 1.46 -14.48 -1.86
C ARG A 131 0.98 -13.25 -1.09
N THR A 132 1.81 -12.21 -1.00
CA THR A 132 1.52 -11.03 -0.20
C THR A 132 0.37 -10.20 -0.80
N GLY A 133 0.35 -10.07 -2.13
CA GLY A 133 -0.76 -9.42 -2.83
C GLY A 133 -2.08 -10.15 -2.64
N TYR A 134 -2.05 -11.49 -2.65
CA TYR A 134 -3.23 -12.31 -2.40
C TYR A 134 -3.75 -12.10 -0.98
N ILE A 135 -2.87 -12.09 0.02
CA ILE A 135 -3.25 -11.82 1.41
C ILE A 135 -3.90 -10.44 1.55
N ALA A 136 -3.33 -9.40 0.93
CA ALA A 136 -3.91 -8.05 0.97
C ALA A 136 -5.30 -8.00 0.34
N LEU A 137 -5.48 -8.66 -0.81
CA LEU A 137 -6.75 -8.71 -1.52
C LEU A 137 -7.81 -9.49 -0.73
N VAL A 138 -7.45 -10.66 -0.18
CA VAL A 138 -8.32 -11.46 0.69
C VAL A 138 -8.73 -10.65 1.91
N MET A 139 -7.80 -9.94 2.55
CA MET A 139 -8.12 -9.10 3.69
C MET A 139 -9.13 -8.00 3.33
N LEU A 140 -8.98 -7.34 2.19
CA LEU A 140 -9.92 -6.32 1.73
C LEU A 140 -11.31 -6.91 1.48
N PHE A 141 -11.43 -8.05 0.78
CA PHE A 141 -12.71 -8.70 0.55
C PHE A 141 -13.36 -9.20 1.85
N LEU A 142 -12.60 -9.77 2.77
CA LEU A 142 -13.14 -10.29 4.02
C LEU A 142 -13.55 -9.17 4.99
N VAL A 143 -12.73 -8.14 5.15
CA VAL A 143 -12.94 -7.13 6.21
C VAL A 143 -13.90 -6.01 5.78
N MET A 144 -13.87 -5.60 4.50
CA MET A 144 -14.66 -4.45 4.03
C MET A 144 -16.16 -4.58 4.30
N PRO A 145 -16.86 -5.70 3.99
CA PRO A 145 -18.31 -5.83 4.22
C PRO A 145 -18.75 -5.69 5.68
N PHE A 146 -17.85 -5.84 6.65
CA PHE A 146 -18.15 -5.69 8.07
C PHE A 146 -17.88 -4.27 8.58
N LEU A 147 -16.95 -3.53 7.96
CA LEU A 147 -16.56 -2.20 8.41
C LEU A 147 -17.24 -1.06 7.64
N VAL A 148 -17.75 -1.27 6.43
CA VAL A 148 -18.49 -0.23 5.70
C VAL A 148 -19.87 -0.01 6.34
N ARG A 149 -20.35 1.24 6.36
CA ARG A 149 -21.64 1.61 6.96
C ARG A 149 -22.69 1.85 5.88
N GLY A 150 -22.39 2.74 4.93
CA GLY A 150 -23.37 3.25 3.97
C GLY A 150 -23.69 2.28 2.83
N ASN A 151 -22.71 1.51 2.37
CA ASN A 151 -22.79 0.67 1.16
C ASN A 151 -22.58 -0.84 1.41
N ARG A 152 -22.94 -1.34 2.59
CA ARG A 152 -22.67 -2.73 3.01
C ARG A 152 -23.11 -3.79 1.99
N ALA A 153 -24.31 -3.69 1.46
CA ALA A 153 -24.83 -4.65 0.47
C ALA A 153 -23.96 -4.73 -0.79
N ARG A 154 -23.37 -3.62 -1.24
CA ARG A 154 -22.50 -3.59 -2.43
C ARG A 154 -21.17 -4.27 -2.18
N TYR A 155 -20.56 -4.04 -1.03
CA TYR A 155 -19.31 -4.72 -0.65
C TYR A 155 -19.55 -6.21 -0.38
N LEU A 156 -20.70 -6.58 0.19
CA LEU A 156 -21.10 -7.98 0.36
C LEU A 156 -21.28 -8.67 -1.00
N ALA A 157 -21.98 -8.03 -1.94
CA ALA A 157 -22.15 -8.55 -3.30
C ALA A 157 -20.80 -8.70 -4.04
N LEU A 158 -19.93 -7.69 -3.92
CA LEU A 158 -18.57 -7.74 -4.47
C LEU A 158 -17.77 -8.93 -3.89
N THR A 159 -17.88 -9.14 -2.57
CA THR A 159 -17.19 -10.24 -1.88
C THR A 159 -17.75 -11.60 -2.26
N ALA A 160 -19.08 -11.74 -2.29
CA ALA A 160 -19.74 -12.97 -2.73
C ALA A 160 -19.38 -13.31 -4.20
N GLY A 161 -19.36 -12.30 -5.08
CA GLY A 161 -18.91 -12.46 -6.46
C GLY A 161 -17.45 -12.90 -6.55
N ALA A 162 -16.55 -12.30 -5.76
CA ALA A 162 -15.15 -12.70 -5.72
C ALA A 162 -14.95 -14.13 -5.20
N VAL A 163 -15.68 -14.53 -4.15
CA VAL A 163 -15.69 -15.90 -3.62
C VAL A 163 -16.20 -16.89 -4.67
N LEU A 164 -17.27 -16.55 -5.38
CA LEU A 164 -17.81 -17.39 -6.46
C LEU A 164 -16.79 -17.55 -7.60
N VAL A 165 -16.20 -16.45 -8.08
CA VAL A 165 -15.17 -16.49 -9.13
C VAL A 165 -13.98 -17.32 -8.69
N LEU A 166 -13.52 -17.16 -7.43
CA LEU A 166 -12.43 -17.95 -6.88
C LEU A 166 -12.82 -19.44 -6.85
N ALA A 167 -13.98 -19.79 -6.30
CA ALA A 167 -14.46 -21.18 -6.22
C ALA A 167 -14.55 -21.85 -7.60
N LEU A 168 -15.08 -21.14 -8.60
CA LEU A 168 -15.16 -21.63 -9.98
C LEU A 168 -13.77 -21.76 -10.65
N SER A 169 -12.82 -20.90 -10.27
CA SER A 169 -11.46 -20.91 -10.82
C SER A 169 -10.52 -21.88 -10.12
N MET A 170 -10.86 -22.39 -8.92
CA MET A 170 -9.99 -23.25 -8.12
C MET A 170 -9.41 -24.45 -8.90
N PRO A 171 -10.19 -25.21 -9.71
CA PRO A 171 -9.63 -26.34 -10.46
C PRO A 171 -8.54 -25.91 -11.47
N LEU A 172 -8.68 -24.72 -12.07
CA LEU A 172 -7.68 -24.17 -12.98
C LEU A 172 -6.44 -23.69 -12.22
N LEU A 173 -6.64 -23.04 -11.08
CA LEU A 173 -5.56 -22.57 -10.21
C LEU A 173 -4.68 -23.73 -9.72
N PHE A 174 -5.26 -24.85 -9.30
CA PHE A 174 -4.49 -26.03 -8.86
C PHE A 174 -3.70 -26.71 -10.00
N ARG A 175 -4.14 -26.51 -11.25
CA ARG A 175 -3.43 -27.00 -12.44
C ARG A 175 -2.26 -26.11 -12.85
N SER A 176 -2.24 -24.84 -12.45
CA SER A 176 -1.11 -23.93 -12.73
C SER A 176 0.16 -24.42 -12.03
N LYS A 177 1.20 -24.65 -12.83
CA LYS A 177 2.53 -25.01 -12.33
C LYS A 177 3.14 -23.83 -11.58
N GLU A 178 2.96 -22.62 -12.07
CA GLU A 178 3.49 -21.37 -11.52
C GLU A 178 2.97 -21.13 -10.10
N LEU A 179 1.66 -21.32 -9.90
CA LEU A 179 1.05 -21.21 -8.57
C LEU A 179 1.58 -22.29 -7.63
N ARG A 180 1.70 -23.54 -8.11
CA ARG A 180 2.22 -24.66 -7.33
C ARG A 180 3.66 -24.43 -6.90
N ASP A 181 4.53 -24.06 -7.83
CA ASP A 181 5.94 -23.76 -7.59
C ASP A 181 6.09 -22.59 -6.61
N THR A 182 5.24 -21.56 -6.72
CA THR A 182 5.20 -20.45 -5.77
C THR A 182 4.81 -20.90 -4.35
N MET A 183 3.96 -21.92 -4.22
CA MET A 183 3.53 -22.46 -2.93
C MET A 183 4.52 -23.48 -2.33
N THR A 184 5.22 -24.26 -3.15
CA THR A 184 6.09 -25.37 -2.70
C THR A 184 7.56 -24.99 -2.48
N ARG A 185 8.05 -23.87 -3.06
CA ARG A 185 9.47 -23.48 -2.94
C ARG A 185 9.93 -23.31 -1.48
N GLN A 186 11.12 -23.83 -1.18
CA GLN A 186 11.91 -23.76 0.08
C GLN A 186 12.16 -22.35 0.67
N THR A 187 11.52 -21.31 0.14
CA THR A 187 11.63 -19.91 0.60
C THR A 187 11.28 -19.70 2.06
N VAL A 188 10.48 -20.58 2.69
CA VAL A 188 10.05 -20.42 4.08
C VAL A 188 11.23 -20.66 5.04
N SER A 189 12.02 -21.71 4.86
CA SER A 189 13.14 -22.03 5.77
C SER A 189 14.22 -20.95 5.75
N ILE A 190 14.53 -20.41 4.58
CA ILE A 190 15.47 -19.29 4.42
C ILE A 190 14.92 -18.04 5.14
N ARG A 191 13.62 -17.73 4.99
CA ARG A 191 13.00 -16.58 5.66
C ARG A 191 12.99 -16.70 7.19
N VAL A 192 12.78 -17.90 7.72
CA VAL A 192 12.84 -18.16 9.18
C VAL A 192 14.24 -17.81 9.71
N LYS A 193 15.30 -18.31 9.06
CA LYS A 193 16.68 -18.01 9.45
C LYS A 193 17.04 -16.54 9.26
N ILE A 194 16.51 -15.89 8.22
CA ILE A 194 16.69 -14.45 8.02
C ILE A 194 16.07 -13.68 9.19
N ASN A 195 14.84 -14.00 9.57
CA ASN A 195 14.14 -13.36 10.67
C ASN A 195 14.83 -13.62 12.01
N GLU A 196 15.30 -14.84 12.27
CA GLU A 196 16.08 -15.19 13.46
C GLU A 196 17.33 -14.33 13.61
N SER A 197 18.07 -14.13 12.52
CA SER A 197 19.27 -13.29 12.55
C SER A 197 18.93 -11.81 12.79
N ASN A 198 17.82 -11.29 12.23
CA ASN A 198 17.38 -9.93 12.56
C ASN A 198 16.96 -9.78 14.02
N ILE A 199 16.29 -10.78 14.57
CA ILE A 199 15.95 -10.81 16.00
C ILE A 199 17.24 -10.77 16.83
N ASN A 200 18.30 -11.48 16.41
CA ASN A 200 19.59 -11.41 17.08
C ASN A 200 20.25 -10.02 16.96
N VAL A 201 20.14 -9.33 15.80
CA VAL A 201 20.57 -7.93 15.69
C VAL A 201 19.84 -7.05 16.71
N ILE A 202 18.52 -7.17 16.81
CA ILE A 202 17.70 -6.40 17.77
C ILE A 202 18.12 -6.72 19.21
N LYS A 203 18.33 -7.99 19.56
CA LYS A 203 18.76 -8.40 20.91
C LYS A 203 20.10 -7.79 21.32
N HIS A 204 21.06 -7.68 20.39
CA HIS A 204 22.37 -7.09 20.67
C HIS A 204 22.39 -5.56 20.62
N HIS A 205 21.43 -4.94 19.90
CA HIS A 205 21.34 -3.49 19.73
C HIS A 205 19.91 -2.97 20.03
N PRO A 206 19.36 -3.20 21.23
CA PRO A 206 17.92 -3.05 21.48
C PRO A 206 17.45 -1.60 21.44
N TRP A 207 18.23 -0.65 21.93
CA TRP A 207 17.72 0.72 22.14
C TRP A 207 17.70 1.56 20.86
N PHE A 208 18.81 1.56 20.13
CA PHE A 208 19.03 2.44 18.98
C PHE A 208 19.33 1.68 17.67
N GLY A 209 19.31 0.35 17.71
CA GLY A 209 19.63 -0.47 16.54
C GLY A 209 21.09 -0.35 16.11
N VAL A 210 21.37 -0.81 14.89
CA VAL A 210 22.71 -0.75 14.26
C VAL A 210 22.89 0.45 13.34
N GLY A 211 21.88 1.32 13.25
CA GLY A 211 21.82 2.43 12.31
C GLY A 211 21.07 2.08 11.02
N TYR A 212 20.48 3.11 10.41
CA TYR A 212 19.68 2.98 9.20
C TYR A 212 20.48 2.39 8.03
N GLY A 213 19.89 1.42 7.33
CA GLY A 213 20.50 0.67 6.24
C GLY A 213 21.63 -0.27 6.65
N LYS A 214 21.92 -0.44 7.96
CA LYS A 214 23.04 -1.26 8.46
C LYS A 214 22.64 -2.66 8.89
N VAL A 215 21.35 -2.98 8.97
CA VAL A 215 20.90 -4.35 9.29
C VAL A 215 21.47 -5.39 8.32
N PRO A 216 21.49 -5.19 6.97
CA PRO A 216 22.09 -6.17 6.07
C PRO A 216 23.57 -6.47 6.36
N GLU A 217 24.34 -5.47 6.83
CA GLU A 217 25.74 -5.65 7.22
C GLU A 217 25.86 -6.38 8.57
N ALA A 218 25.07 -5.96 9.57
CA ALA A 218 25.07 -6.54 10.92
C ALA A 218 24.58 -7.99 10.92
N PHE A 219 23.58 -8.30 10.09
CA PHE A 219 22.99 -9.61 9.88
C PHE A 219 24.04 -10.70 9.64
N TYR A 220 25.08 -10.40 8.86
CA TYR A 220 26.12 -11.39 8.53
C TYR A 220 26.87 -11.95 9.73
N LYS A 221 26.92 -11.20 10.85
CA LYS A 221 27.54 -11.68 12.09
C LYS A 221 26.73 -12.78 12.77
N TYR A 222 25.41 -12.81 12.52
CA TYR A 222 24.47 -13.70 13.20
C TYR A 222 24.03 -14.91 12.38
N VAL A 223 24.50 -15.02 11.12
CA VAL A 223 24.28 -16.24 10.32
C VAL A 223 25.27 -17.32 10.78
N ALA A 224 24.74 -18.27 11.56
CA ALA A 224 25.50 -19.30 12.28
C ALA A 224 26.25 -20.31 11.39
N ASN A 225 25.76 -20.62 10.18
CA ASN A 225 26.40 -21.58 9.27
C ASN A 225 27.01 -20.91 8.03
N LEU A 226 28.33 -21.10 7.84
CA LEU A 226 29.08 -20.70 6.65
C LEU A 226 28.52 -21.31 5.35
N GLU A 227 27.94 -22.50 5.41
CA GLU A 227 27.26 -23.15 4.27
C GLU A 227 26.03 -22.35 3.79
N HIS A 228 25.32 -21.70 4.72
CA HIS A 228 24.27 -20.73 4.39
C HIS A 228 24.86 -19.42 3.85
N ARG A 229 26.03 -18.99 4.34
CA ARG A 229 26.73 -17.83 3.73
C ARG A 229 27.11 -18.08 2.27
N MET A 230 27.38 -19.34 1.89
CA MET A 230 27.73 -19.74 0.52
C MET A 230 26.52 -19.99 -0.38
N THR A 231 25.41 -20.57 0.10
CA THR A 231 24.16 -20.66 -0.70
C THR A 231 23.50 -19.29 -0.93
N ILE A 232 23.80 -18.29 -0.09
CA ILE A 232 23.45 -16.88 -0.30
C ILE A 232 24.35 -16.22 -1.37
N ARG A 233 25.45 -16.88 -1.76
CA ARG A 233 26.45 -16.40 -2.72
C ARG A 233 26.49 -17.26 -3.98
N THR A 234 25.50 -17.06 -4.84
CA THR A 234 25.68 -16.86 -6.29
C THR A 234 24.30 -16.64 -6.91
N SER A 235 23.94 -15.38 -7.17
CA SER A 235 23.16 -15.15 -8.39
C SER A 235 23.98 -15.72 -9.57
N ARG A 236 23.37 -16.17 -10.66
CA ARG A 236 24.08 -16.69 -11.87
C ARG A 236 25.24 -15.78 -12.37
N LEU A 237 25.32 -14.54 -11.89
CA LEU A 237 26.35 -13.53 -12.17
C LEU A 237 27.48 -13.44 -11.12
N GLY A 238 27.57 -14.34 -10.13
CA GLY A 238 28.66 -14.34 -9.14
C GLY A 238 28.65 -13.19 -8.12
N LEU A 239 27.69 -12.27 -8.19
CA LEU A 239 27.57 -11.16 -7.25
C LEU A 239 26.81 -11.60 -5.99
N ALA A 240 27.51 -11.54 -4.85
CA ALA A 240 26.94 -11.64 -3.51
C ALA A 240 25.96 -10.49 -3.29
N ARG A 241 24.65 -10.73 -3.38
CA ARG A 241 23.68 -9.72 -3.00
C ARG A 241 23.44 -9.82 -1.50
N PRO A 242 23.51 -8.72 -0.75
CA PRO A 242 23.08 -8.71 0.64
C PRO A 242 21.65 -9.21 0.72
N ASN A 243 21.44 -10.31 1.45
CA ASN A 243 20.11 -10.77 1.78
C ASN A 243 19.46 -9.68 2.61
N ASN A 244 18.46 -9.04 2.04
CA ASN A 244 17.72 -8.06 2.78
C ASN A 244 16.78 -8.77 3.76
N PRO A 245 16.67 -8.36 5.03
CA PRO A 245 15.54 -8.69 5.87
C PRO A 245 14.23 -8.58 5.09
N HIS A 246 13.64 -9.72 4.71
CA HIS A 246 12.33 -9.77 4.06
C HIS A 246 11.18 -9.52 5.03
N ASN A 247 11.41 -8.68 6.04
CA ASN A 247 10.46 -8.26 7.05
C ASN A 247 10.80 -6.82 7.46
N TRP A 248 10.03 -5.87 6.94
CA TRP A 248 10.24 -4.44 7.21
C TRP A 248 10.15 -4.10 8.70
N HIS A 249 9.32 -4.80 9.46
CA HIS A 249 9.15 -4.56 10.90
C HIS A 249 10.42 -4.90 11.69
N LEU A 250 11.01 -6.06 11.40
CA LEU A 250 12.29 -6.44 11.99
C LEU A 250 13.43 -5.56 11.49
N GLN A 251 13.34 -5.06 10.25
CA GLN A 251 14.31 -4.11 9.72
C GLN A 251 14.26 -2.78 10.48
N VAL A 252 13.08 -2.17 10.66
CA VAL A 252 12.92 -0.92 11.45
C VAL A 252 13.46 -1.10 12.86
N LEU A 253 13.09 -2.20 13.54
CA LEU A 253 13.58 -2.47 14.89
C LEU A 253 15.09 -2.75 14.93
N GLY A 254 15.64 -3.44 13.93
CA GLY A 254 17.08 -3.72 13.88
C GLY A 254 17.91 -2.48 13.55
N GLU A 255 17.39 -1.58 12.71
CA GLU A 255 18.08 -0.36 12.26
C GLU A 255 17.98 0.78 13.28
N GLU A 256 16.81 0.96 13.89
CA GLU A 256 16.51 2.12 14.75
C GLU A 256 16.27 1.75 16.23
N GLY A 257 16.24 0.46 16.55
CA GLY A 257 15.99 -0.04 17.90
C GLY A 257 14.54 0.15 18.35
N LEU A 258 14.31 -0.07 19.64
CA LEU A 258 13.01 0.10 20.30
C LEU A 258 12.58 1.57 20.29
N VAL A 259 13.50 2.53 20.35
CA VAL A 259 13.17 3.96 20.33
C VAL A 259 12.61 4.36 18.98
N GLY A 260 13.32 4.07 17.88
CA GLY A 260 12.82 4.37 16.53
C GLY A 260 11.58 3.54 16.18
N GLY A 261 11.57 2.26 16.56
CA GLY A 261 10.39 1.41 16.46
C GLY A 261 9.16 1.99 17.15
N ALA A 262 9.29 2.49 18.38
CA ALA A 262 8.19 3.11 19.12
C ALA A 262 7.67 4.37 18.41
N LEU A 263 8.55 5.21 17.86
CA LEU A 263 8.15 6.38 17.08
C LEU A 263 7.42 5.97 15.79
N TYR A 264 7.96 5.01 15.05
CA TYR A 264 7.36 4.50 13.81
C TYR A 264 5.98 3.90 14.05
N TYR A 265 5.85 2.96 15.00
CA TYR A 265 4.57 2.33 15.31
C TYR A 265 3.60 3.25 16.03
N GLY A 266 4.11 4.17 16.87
CA GLY A 266 3.31 5.21 17.51
C GLY A 266 2.65 6.13 16.48
N ALA A 267 3.38 6.53 15.43
CA ALA A 267 2.83 7.33 14.34
C ALA A 267 1.77 6.56 13.53
N ILE A 268 2.01 5.29 13.21
CA ILE A 268 1.03 4.42 12.54
C ILE A 268 -0.23 4.28 13.38
N LEU A 269 -0.09 3.97 14.67
CA LEU A 269 -1.20 3.79 15.61
C LEU A 269 -1.98 5.09 15.79
N GLY A 270 -1.29 6.22 16.01
CA GLY A 270 -1.90 7.54 16.12
C GLY A 270 -2.71 7.90 14.88
N PHE A 271 -2.22 7.55 13.69
CA PHE A 271 -2.98 7.74 12.45
C PHE A 271 -4.21 6.83 12.36
N ILE A 272 -4.09 5.54 12.70
CA ILE A 272 -5.23 4.62 12.70
C ILE A 272 -6.32 5.15 13.64
N ILE A 273 -5.95 5.60 14.84
CA ILE A 273 -6.87 6.22 15.82
C ILE A 273 -7.52 7.47 15.21
N TYR A 274 -6.73 8.37 14.61
CA TYR A 274 -7.24 9.55 13.93
C TYR A 274 -8.27 9.19 12.85
N MET A 275 -7.98 8.19 12.02
CA MET A 275 -8.87 7.74 10.95
C MET A 275 -10.18 7.16 11.46
N PHE A 276 -10.15 6.39 12.55
CA PHE A 276 -11.38 5.91 13.18
C PHE A 276 -12.20 7.07 13.77
N GLY A 277 -11.53 8.09 14.35
CA GLY A 277 -12.18 9.33 14.79
C GLY A 277 -12.79 10.11 13.62
N LEU A 278 -12.07 10.25 12.50
CA LEU A 278 -12.56 10.89 11.29
C LEU A 278 -13.76 10.13 10.70
N ARG A 279 -13.69 8.80 10.62
CA ARG A 279 -14.79 7.94 10.16
C ARG A 279 -16.07 8.14 10.95
N ARG A 280 -15.98 8.42 12.26
CA ARG A 280 -17.15 8.68 13.12
C ARG A 280 -17.80 10.04 12.85
N ARG A 281 -17.05 11.03 12.35
CA ARG A 281 -17.52 12.40 12.08
C ARG A 281 -18.06 12.59 10.66
N LEU A 282 -17.64 11.74 9.72
CA LEU A 282 -18.09 11.80 8.33
C LEU A 282 -19.47 11.14 8.14
N PRO A 283 -20.25 11.59 7.15
CA PRO A 283 -21.53 10.96 6.82
C PRO A 283 -21.33 9.51 6.40
N GLU A 284 -22.28 8.63 6.72
CA GLU A 284 -22.17 7.20 6.39
C GLU A 284 -22.09 6.95 4.89
N LYS A 285 -22.81 7.79 4.12
CA LYS A 285 -22.90 7.78 2.67
C LYS A 285 -22.25 9.03 2.10
N GLY A 286 -21.74 8.91 0.89
CA GLY A 286 -21.12 9.99 0.12
C GLY A 286 -19.76 9.58 -0.43
N ALA A 287 -19.31 10.29 -1.46
CA ALA A 287 -17.99 10.07 -2.04
C ALA A 287 -16.85 10.30 -1.01
N PHE A 288 -17.06 11.22 -0.08
CA PHE A 288 -16.16 11.54 1.04
C PHE A 288 -16.70 11.04 2.40
N GLY A 289 -17.57 10.04 2.38
CA GLY A 289 -18.17 9.50 3.60
C GLY A 289 -17.26 8.54 4.38
N ALA A 290 -17.80 7.98 5.45
CA ALA A 290 -17.16 6.99 6.32
C ALA A 290 -16.64 5.76 5.55
N ASP A 291 -17.30 5.38 4.45
CA ASP A 291 -16.89 4.25 3.61
C ASP A 291 -15.55 4.49 2.91
N LEU A 292 -15.25 5.71 2.45
CA LEU A 292 -13.94 6.05 1.86
C LEU A 292 -12.82 5.85 2.89
N VAL A 293 -13.01 6.43 4.08
CA VAL A 293 -12.05 6.32 5.19
C VAL A 293 -11.87 4.87 5.60
N THR A 294 -12.94 4.07 5.58
CA THR A 294 -12.88 2.61 5.82
C THR A 294 -12.02 1.91 4.79
N THR A 295 -12.20 2.20 3.49
CA THR A 295 -11.34 1.65 2.43
C THR A 295 -9.87 1.96 2.68
N ILE A 296 -9.55 3.18 3.09
CA ILE A 296 -8.16 3.57 3.40
C ILE A 296 -7.62 2.85 4.64
N ILE A 297 -8.41 2.74 5.71
CA ILE A 297 -8.01 2.01 6.93
C ILE A 297 -7.68 0.55 6.62
N VAL A 298 -8.59 -0.17 5.94
CA VAL A 298 -8.40 -1.59 5.63
C VAL A 298 -7.24 -1.78 4.66
N SER A 299 -7.12 -0.94 3.64
CA SER A 299 -5.98 -0.98 2.70
C SER A 299 -4.65 -0.74 3.41
N THR A 300 -4.64 0.18 4.38
CA THR A 300 -3.48 0.47 5.21
C THR A 300 -3.09 -0.72 6.06
N ALA A 301 -4.06 -1.35 6.75
CA ALA A 301 -3.83 -2.54 7.54
C ALA A 301 -3.30 -3.71 6.69
N ALA A 302 -3.87 -3.91 5.50
CA ALA A 302 -3.40 -4.89 4.53
C ALA A 302 -1.94 -4.63 4.11
N ASN A 303 -1.58 -3.37 3.82
CA ASN A 303 -0.20 -2.99 3.50
C ASN A 303 0.75 -3.29 4.67
N LEU A 304 0.39 -2.94 5.91
CA LEU A 304 1.22 -3.22 7.10
C LEU A 304 1.48 -4.72 7.29
N ILE A 305 0.49 -5.57 6.97
CA ILE A 305 0.68 -7.02 6.98
C ILE A 305 1.65 -7.44 5.87
N VAL A 306 1.48 -6.93 4.65
CA VAL A 306 2.38 -7.24 3.52
C VAL A 306 3.82 -6.82 3.79
N LEU A 307 4.04 -5.73 4.52
CA LEU A 307 5.38 -5.29 4.93
C LEU A 307 6.15 -6.35 5.74
N ASN A 308 5.48 -7.34 6.37
CA ASN A 308 6.15 -8.49 7.02
C ASN A 308 6.90 -9.41 6.06
N PHE A 309 6.60 -9.31 4.76
CA PHE A 309 7.15 -10.18 3.73
C PHE A 309 8.05 -9.42 2.75
N TYR A 310 8.17 -8.11 2.96
CA TYR A 310 8.93 -7.18 2.13
C TYR A 310 10.31 -6.91 2.74
N GLY A 311 11.31 -6.86 1.86
CA GLY A 311 12.66 -6.42 2.20
C GLY A 311 13.28 -5.75 0.99
N GLY A 312 13.27 -4.41 0.93
CA GLY A 312 14.00 -3.63 -0.08
C GLY A 312 14.84 -2.52 0.57
N PRO A 313 16.18 -2.45 0.40
CA PRO A 313 17.00 -1.45 1.08
C PRO A 313 16.99 -0.10 0.34
N LYS A 314 16.30 -0.05 -0.80
CA LYS A 314 16.51 1.01 -1.81
C LYS A 314 15.24 1.75 -2.19
N ILE A 315 14.06 1.26 -1.80
CA ILE A 315 12.81 1.77 -2.37
C ILE A 315 11.72 1.96 -1.28
N PRO A 316 11.49 3.22 -0.87
CA PRO A 316 10.50 3.65 0.13
C PRO A 316 9.12 3.98 -0.49
N TYR A 317 8.88 3.72 -1.79
CA TYR A 317 7.62 4.07 -2.46
C TYR A 317 6.36 3.63 -1.69
N PRO A 318 6.26 2.41 -1.11
CA PRO A 318 5.10 2.02 -0.32
C PRO A 318 4.86 2.94 0.88
N VAL A 319 5.96 3.37 1.52
CA VAL A 319 5.94 4.27 2.66
C VAL A 319 5.48 5.67 2.19
N TRP A 320 5.99 6.15 1.05
CA TRP A 320 5.58 7.44 0.49
C TRP A 320 4.10 7.45 0.08
N MET A 321 3.60 6.38 -0.54
CA MET A 321 2.19 6.25 -0.88
C MET A 321 1.30 6.26 0.36
N PHE A 322 1.71 5.55 1.39
CA PHE A 322 1.05 5.54 2.69
C PHE A 322 0.97 6.96 3.27
N TRP A 323 2.09 7.69 3.34
CA TRP A 323 2.12 9.05 3.87
C TRP A 323 1.36 10.06 3.00
N MET A 324 1.36 9.89 1.68
CA MET A 324 0.55 10.70 0.77
C MET A 324 -0.94 10.51 1.06
N VAL A 325 -1.41 9.25 1.10
CA VAL A 325 -2.81 8.94 1.42
C VAL A 325 -3.20 9.48 2.80
N PHE A 326 -2.27 9.46 3.75
CA PHE A 326 -2.49 10.03 5.08
C PHE A 326 -2.69 11.54 5.04
N GLY A 327 -1.84 12.26 4.31
CA GLY A 327 -1.99 13.71 4.10
C GLY A 327 -3.34 14.06 3.48
N LEU A 328 -3.79 13.27 2.50
CA LEU A 328 -5.11 13.44 1.88
C LEU A 328 -6.27 13.25 2.88
N MET A 329 -6.19 12.25 3.76
CA MET A 329 -7.25 11.97 4.74
C MET A 329 -7.27 12.98 5.89
N VAL A 330 -6.11 13.46 6.34
CA VAL A 330 -6.06 14.56 7.30
C VAL A 330 -6.72 15.80 6.72
N ARG A 331 -6.39 16.13 5.46
CA ARG A 331 -7.00 17.27 4.79
C ARG A 331 -8.50 17.14 4.59
N LEU A 332 -9.00 15.94 4.28
CA LEU A 332 -10.45 15.68 4.24
C LEU A 332 -11.14 16.03 5.58
N GLY A 333 -10.51 15.68 6.71
CA GLY A 333 -11.03 16.00 8.04
C GLY A 333 -11.09 17.50 8.30
N GLU A 334 -10.06 18.26 7.93
CA GLU A 334 -10.04 19.72 8.05
C GLU A 334 -11.12 20.38 7.19
N LEU A 335 -11.26 19.97 5.92
CA LEU A 335 -12.27 20.52 5.02
C LEU A 335 -13.70 20.26 5.53
N THR A 336 -13.92 19.10 6.13
CA THR A 336 -15.22 18.75 6.71
C THR A 336 -15.53 19.58 7.95
N ALA A 337 -14.54 19.84 8.81
CA ALA A 337 -14.71 20.70 9.98
C ALA A 337 -15.05 22.14 9.57
N GLN A 338 -14.34 22.68 8.57
CA GLN A 338 -14.59 24.03 8.04
C GLN A 338 -16.02 24.20 7.50
N GLU A 339 -16.54 23.20 6.77
CA GLU A 339 -17.92 23.23 6.28
C GLU A 339 -18.96 23.19 7.40
N GLN A 340 -18.66 22.53 8.53
CA GLN A 340 -19.56 22.47 9.69
C GLN A 340 -19.59 23.80 10.48
N GLU A 341 -18.50 24.57 10.47
CA GLU A 341 -18.38 25.85 11.17
C GLU A 341 -19.03 27.03 10.41
N GLN A 342 -18.97 27.04 9.08
CA GLN A 342 -19.54 28.11 8.24
C GLN A 342 -21.01 28.48 8.53
N PRO A 343 -21.97 27.55 8.66
CA PRO A 343 -23.37 27.91 8.93
C PRO A 343 -23.57 28.53 10.31
N VAL A 344 -22.73 28.21 11.30
CA VAL A 344 -22.80 28.81 12.63
C VAL A 344 -22.41 30.29 12.56
N ILE A 345 -21.32 30.61 11.87
CA ILE A 345 -20.86 31.99 11.69
C ILE A 345 -21.89 32.80 10.89
N ALA A 346 -22.44 32.24 9.82
CA ALA A 346 -23.48 32.90 9.03
C ALA A 346 -24.72 33.23 9.88
N ASN A 347 -25.17 32.30 10.72
CA ASN A 347 -26.31 32.53 11.61
C ASN A 347 -26.02 33.59 12.68
N VAL A 348 -24.82 33.60 13.27
CA VAL A 348 -24.40 34.63 14.26
C VAL A 348 -24.33 36.02 13.63
N LEU A 349 -23.77 36.13 12.42
CA LEU A 349 -23.71 37.39 11.69
C LEU A 349 -25.10 37.91 11.28
N LEU A 350 -26.03 37.00 10.96
CA LEU A 350 -27.43 37.36 10.68
C LEU A 350 -28.16 37.83 11.94
N GLN A 351 -27.90 37.22 13.10
CA GLN A 351 -28.47 37.64 14.38
C GLN A 351 -27.98 39.04 14.79
N HIS A 352 -26.68 39.32 14.69
CA HIS A 352 -26.14 40.66 15.03
C HIS A 352 -26.58 41.77 14.08
N ARG A 353 -26.94 41.47 12.82
CA ARG A 353 -27.51 42.48 11.91
C ARG A 353 -28.99 42.78 12.17
N ALA A 354 -29.69 41.90 12.88
CA ALA A 354 -31.12 42.06 13.15
C ALA A 354 -31.42 42.89 14.41
N GLU A 355 -30.41 43.16 15.25
CA GLU A 355 -30.56 44.11 16.36
C GLU A 355 -30.40 45.54 15.84
N PRO A 356 -31.47 46.34 15.76
CA PRO A 356 -31.34 47.75 15.43
C PRO A 356 -30.46 48.40 16.49
N VAL A 357 -29.36 49.02 16.07
CA VAL A 357 -28.56 49.89 16.93
C VAL A 357 -29.51 50.98 17.41
N ALA A 358 -29.93 50.90 18.67
CA ALA A 358 -30.68 51.96 19.32
C ALA A 358 -29.76 53.19 19.34
N VAL A 359 -29.97 54.09 18.39
CA VAL A 359 -29.30 55.39 18.35
C VAL A 359 -29.85 56.17 19.53
N ALA A 360 -29.04 56.28 20.58
CA ALA A 360 -29.31 57.08 21.77
C ALA A 360 -29.01 58.56 21.50
#